data_AF-A0A919PQX9-F1
#
_entry.id   AF-A0A919PQX9-F1
#
_cell.length_a   1.000
_cell.length_b   1.000
_cell.length_c   1.000
_cell.angle_alpha   90.00
_cell.angle_beta   90.00
_cell.angle_gamma   90.00
#
_symmetry.space_group_name_H-M   'P 1'
#
loop_
_entity.id
_entity.type
_entity.pdbx_description
1 polymer ?
#
loop_
_entity_poly.entity_id
_entity_poly.type
_entity_poly.pdbx_seq_one_letter_code
_entity_poly.pdbx_strand_id
1 'polypeptide(L)'
;MLQDAAHRYRLAATAAGVAWPERADGQGVPLPDLDLVHRLFDVDHVPEQLTWLLSQGWDRGMLFPGGGMLEPWPTRQTARASLDLLSASIGTPFHWRHQIPLFFFSTHVYTFVLEGTHEGEIWRYLGGPDAWDPVRAAPSLTALLTEWTKGIAAGVVYYSDVTRFLLVGDPTARETFDDLWRRFPDIDPFAFSDDIPAPLLRERQRASGVDLDCVDRGFECWEELLDDIDAVQASLGL
;
A
#
# COMPACT_ATOMS: atom_id res chain seq x y z
N MET A 1 1.77 5.79 -19.19
CA MET A 1 1.38 6.75 -18.14
C MET A 1 0.52 6.03 -17.09
N LEU A 2 0.25 6.64 -15.92
CA LEU A 2 -0.51 6.00 -14.83
C LEU A 2 -1.91 5.52 -15.28
N GLN A 3 -2.59 6.34 -16.09
CA GLN A 3 -3.90 6.03 -16.66
C GLN A 3 -3.87 4.75 -17.50
N ASP A 4 -2.82 4.56 -18.31
CA ASP A 4 -2.67 3.36 -19.15
C ASP A 4 -2.40 2.10 -18.32
N ALA A 5 -1.63 2.23 -17.23
CA ALA A 5 -1.37 1.12 -16.32
C ALA A 5 -2.65 0.71 -15.58
N ALA A 6 -3.41 1.68 -15.07
CA ALA A 6 -4.69 1.42 -14.44
C ALA A 6 -5.72 0.84 -15.40
N HIS A 7 -5.79 1.33 -16.64
CA HIS A 7 -6.67 0.78 -17.67
C HIS A 7 -6.31 -0.69 -17.95
N ARG A 8 -5.02 -1.00 -18.14
CA ARG A 8 -4.55 -2.37 -18.35
C ARG A 8 -4.84 -3.28 -17.16
N TYR A 9 -4.59 -2.82 -15.94
CA TYR A 9 -4.95 -3.53 -14.73
C TYR A 9 -6.45 -3.83 -14.69
N ARG A 10 -7.29 -2.81 -14.93
CA ARG A 10 -8.75 -2.96 -14.96
C ARG A 10 -9.20 -3.99 -15.97
N LEU A 11 -8.66 -3.98 -17.18
CA LEU A 11 -8.96 -5.00 -18.20
C LEU A 11 -8.56 -6.40 -17.74
N ALA A 12 -7.36 -6.57 -17.20
CA ALA A 12 -6.87 -7.86 -16.71
C ALA A 12 -7.73 -8.39 -15.54
N ALA A 13 -8.02 -7.56 -14.56
CA ALA A 13 -8.87 -7.91 -13.42
C ALA A 13 -10.31 -8.23 -13.86
N THR A 14 -10.86 -7.48 -14.83
CA THR A 14 -12.19 -7.79 -15.42
C THR A 14 -12.18 -9.17 -16.07
N ALA A 15 -11.14 -9.46 -16.87
CA ALA A 15 -11.00 -10.77 -17.52
C ALA A 15 -10.82 -11.91 -16.51
N ALA A 16 -10.23 -11.63 -15.34
CA ALA A 16 -10.12 -12.58 -14.24
C ALA A 16 -11.44 -12.79 -13.46
N GLY A 17 -12.47 -11.95 -13.66
CA GLY A 17 -13.78 -12.10 -13.02
C GLY A 17 -14.16 -10.98 -12.04
N VAL A 18 -13.33 -9.93 -11.89
CA VAL A 18 -13.67 -8.77 -11.07
C VAL A 18 -14.77 -7.95 -11.75
N ALA A 19 -15.90 -7.81 -11.07
CA ALA A 19 -16.95 -6.90 -11.48
C ALA A 19 -16.60 -5.47 -11.05
N TRP A 20 -16.49 -4.57 -12.01
CA TRP A 20 -16.33 -3.15 -11.72
C TRP A 20 -17.71 -2.54 -11.50
N PRO A 21 -17.97 -1.93 -10.34
CA PRO A 21 -19.25 -1.28 -10.11
C PRO A 21 -19.46 -0.20 -11.17
N GLU A 22 -20.69 -0.14 -11.70
CA GLU A 22 -21.12 1.01 -12.47
C GLU A 22 -21.01 2.23 -11.56
N ARG A 23 -20.35 3.27 -12.04
CA ARG A 23 -20.21 4.52 -11.28
C ARG A 23 -21.64 4.99 -11.01
N ALA A 24 -22.06 5.04 -9.75
CA ALA A 24 -23.33 5.66 -9.42
C ALA A 24 -23.22 7.14 -9.82
N ASP A 25 -23.81 7.49 -10.96
CA ASP A 25 -23.90 8.85 -11.44
C ASP A 25 -24.65 9.66 -10.38
N GLY A 26 -23.96 10.39 -9.50
CA GLY A 26 -24.69 11.31 -8.61
C GLY A 26 -24.00 11.92 -7.41
N GLN A 27 -22.91 11.38 -6.87
CA GLN A 27 -22.18 12.06 -5.80
C GLN A 27 -20.69 11.96 -6.05
N GLY A 28 -20.10 13.04 -6.55
CA GLY A 28 -18.65 13.16 -6.60
C GLY A 28 -18.08 12.87 -5.22
N VAL A 29 -17.00 12.09 -5.15
CA VAL A 29 -16.26 11.90 -3.90
C VAL A 29 -15.93 13.30 -3.38
N PRO A 30 -16.27 13.65 -2.13
CA PRO A 30 -15.91 14.94 -1.56
C PRO A 30 -14.42 15.18 -1.77
N LEU A 31 -14.06 16.36 -2.27
CA LEU A 31 -12.66 16.74 -2.37
C LEU A 31 -12.05 16.69 -0.96
N PRO A 32 -10.79 16.22 -0.83
CA PRO A 32 -10.11 16.24 0.46
C PRO A 32 -10.08 17.65 1.04
N ASP A 33 -10.17 17.73 2.37
CA ASP A 33 -9.73 18.91 3.10
C ASP A 33 -8.20 18.97 3.02
N LEU A 34 -7.68 19.63 1.98
CA LEU A 34 -6.23 19.71 1.74
C LEU A 34 -5.50 20.39 2.90
N ASP A 35 -6.12 21.36 3.58
CA ASP A 35 -5.53 22.00 4.76
C ASP A 35 -5.43 21.02 5.95
N LEU A 36 -6.35 20.07 6.06
CA LEU A 36 -6.19 18.96 7.00
C LEU A 36 -5.07 18.02 6.55
N VAL A 37 -5.07 17.58 5.30
CA VAL A 37 -4.06 16.64 4.77
C VAL A 37 -2.64 17.19 4.93
N HIS A 38 -2.39 18.43 4.51
CA HIS A 38 -1.09 19.11 4.66
C HIS A 38 -0.64 19.16 6.11
N ARG A 39 -1.55 19.48 7.05
CA ARG A 39 -1.22 19.51 8.49
C ARG A 39 -0.98 18.13 9.08
N LEU A 40 -1.77 17.11 8.72
CA LEU A 40 -1.60 15.75 9.24
C LEU A 40 -0.24 15.18 8.82
N PHE A 41 0.08 15.28 7.53
CA PHE A 41 1.24 14.63 6.92
C PHE A 41 2.48 15.53 6.82
N ASP A 42 2.37 16.78 7.28
CA ASP A 42 3.47 17.76 7.29
C ASP A 42 4.07 18.05 5.91
N VAL A 43 3.20 18.17 4.92
CA VAL A 43 3.60 18.40 3.52
C VAL A 43 2.92 19.63 2.95
N ASP A 44 3.61 20.30 2.02
CA ASP A 44 3.11 21.51 1.36
C ASP A 44 2.31 21.23 0.08
N HIS A 45 2.34 19.98 -0.41
CA HIS A 45 1.59 19.57 -1.59
C HIS A 45 1.16 18.09 -1.54
N VAL A 46 0.22 17.77 -2.42
CA VAL A 46 -0.26 16.41 -2.68
C VAL A 46 -0.02 16.07 -4.15
N PRO A 47 0.73 15.00 -4.47
CA PRO A 47 1.00 14.64 -5.85
C PRO A 47 -0.28 14.30 -6.65
N GLU A 48 -0.35 14.76 -7.90
CA GLU A 48 -1.53 14.58 -8.78
C GLU A 48 -1.93 13.12 -8.97
N GLN A 49 -0.96 12.19 -8.92
CA GLN A 49 -1.21 10.76 -9.05
C GLN A 49 -2.17 10.23 -7.98
N LEU A 50 -2.05 10.75 -6.75
CA LEU A 50 -2.87 10.35 -5.62
C LEU A 50 -4.30 10.89 -5.75
N THR A 51 -4.42 12.18 -6.06
CA THR A 51 -5.72 12.81 -6.35
C THR A 51 -6.42 12.10 -7.52
N TRP A 52 -5.67 11.77 -8.58
CA TRP A 52 -6.18 11.03 -9.72
C TRP A 52 -6.67 9.63 -9.32
N LEU A 53 -5.89 8.87 -8.53
CA LEU A 53 -6.24 7.52 -8.10
C LEU A 53 -7.57 7.55 -7.33
N LEU A 54 -7.69 8.42 -6.32
CA LEU A 54 -8.90 8.54 -5.50
C LEU A 54 -10.11 9.05 -6.30
N SER A 55 -9.87 9.91 -7.32
CA SER A 55 -10.93 10.40 -8.21
C SER A 55 -11.56 9.32 -9.12
N GLN A 56 -10.90 8.15 -9.27
CA GLN A 56 -11.47 7.06 -10.05
C GLN A 56 -12.73 6.46 -9.42
N GLY A 57 -13.02 6.80 -8.15
CA GLY A 57 -14.22 6.33 -7.46
C GLY A 57 -14.18 4.82 -7.30
N TRP A 58 -13.01 4.28 -6.91
CA TRP A 58 -12.89 2.91 -6.46
C TRP A 58 -13.93 2.71 -5.36
N ASP A 59 -14.91 1.85 -5.62
CA ASP A 59 -15.96 1.55 -4.66
C ASP A 59 -15.36 0.87 -3.41
N ARG A 60 -16.17 0.70 -2.37
CA ARG A 60 -15.83 -0.08 -1.16
C ARG A 60 -15.64 -1.59 -1.44
N GLY A 61 -15.51 -1.97 -2.70
CA GLY A 61 -15.29 -3.34 -3.15
C GLY A 61 -13.83 -3.75 -3.06
N MET A 62 -13.60 -5.05 -2.96
CA MET A 62 -12.28 -5.68 -2.91
C MET A 62 -11.70 -5.85 -4.33
N LEU A 63 -11.33 -4.71 -4.94
CA LEU A 63 -10.93 -4.62 -6.35
C LEU A 63 -9.42 -4.73 -6.57
N PHE A 64 -8.62 -4.69 -5.50
CA PHE A 64 -7.19 -4.93 -5.53
C PHE A 64 -6.88 -6.38 -5.12
N PRO A 65 -5.68 -6.90 -5.46
CA PRO A 65 -5.25 -8.22 -4.98
C PRO A 65 -5.42 -8.38 -3.46
N GLY A 66 -5.55 -9.65 -3.03
CA GLY A 66 -5.99 -10.17 -1.71
C GLY A 66 -6.88 -9.27 -0.87
N GLY A 67 -7.97 -8.85 -1.50
CA GLY A 67 -9.05 -8.20 -0.79
C GLY A 67 -8.81 -6.71 -0.59
N GLY A 68 -7.87 -6.12 -1.33
CA GLY A 68 -7.39 -4.79 -1.01
C GLY A 68 -8.48 -3.72 -1.14
N MET A 69 -8.56 -2.86 -0.13
CA MET A 69 -9.54 -1.77 -0.03
C MET A 69 -8.80 -0.44 -0.02
N LEU A 70 -9.22 0.49 -0.90
CA LEU A 70 -8.66 1.83 -0.94
C LEU A 70 -9.05 2.61 0.33
N GLU A 71 -8.06 3.19 0.99
CA GLU A 71 -8.27 4.11 2.10
C GLU A 71 -8.74 5.46 1.57
N PRO A 72 -9.86 6.01 2.09
CA PRO A 72 -10.30 7.35 1.71
C PRO A 72 -9.35 8.40 2.27
N TRP A 73 -9.43 9.62 1.73
CA TRP A 73 -8.77 10.77 2.33
C TRP A 73 -9.12 10.90 3.83
N PRO A 74 -8.16 11.20 4.71
CA PRO A 74 -8.44 11.37 6.11
C PRO A 74 -9.38 12.54 6.32
N THR A 75 -10.37 12.30 7.16
CA THR A 75 -11.29 13.30 7.67
C THR A 75 -10.88 13.63 9.11
N ARG A 76 -11.47 14.66 9.71
CA ARG A 76 -11.21 14.94 11.14
C ARG A 76 -11.56 13.75 12.03
N GLN A 77 -12.56 12.95 11.65
CA GLN A 77 -13.01 11.77 12.39
C GLN A 77 -12.06 10.58 12.23
N THR A 78 -11.32 10.49 11.11
CA THR A 78 -10.42 9.37 10.80
C THR A 78 -8.94 9.74 10.88
N ALA A 79 -8.62 10.99 11.22
CA ALA A 79 -7.25 11.50 11.28
C ALA A 79 -6.36 10.70 12.25
N ARG A 80 -6.85 10.45 13.48
CA ARG A 80 -6.14 9.64 14.49
C ARG A 80 -5.81 8.24 13.94
N ALA A 81 -6.84 7.53 13.46
CA ALA A 81 -6.66 6.21 12.87
C ALA A 81 -5.69 6.21 11.67
N SER A 82 -5.68 7.26 10.85
CA SER A 82 -4.77 7.35 9.71
C SER A 82 -3.31 7.53 10.14
N LEU A 83 -3.07 8.29 11.22
CA LEU A 83 -1.73 8.46 11.79
C LEU A 83 -1.27 7.20 12.55
N ASP A 84 -2.18 6.51 13.26
CA ASP A 84 -1.87 5.27 13.98
C ASP A 84 -1.32 4.18 13.03
N LEU A 85 -1.80 4.14 11.79
CA LEU A 85 -1.31 3.20 10.77
C LEU A 85 0.14 3.44 10.37
N LEU A 86 0.65 4.66 10.57
CA LEU A 86 2.03 5.01 10.27
C LEU A 86 2.99 4.55 11.37
N SER A 87 2.50 4.00 12.48
CA SER A 87 3.34 3.35 13.50
C SER A 87 4.13 2.15 12.94
N ALA A 88 3.74 1.59 11.80
CA ALA A 88 4.48 0.51 11.14
C ALA A 88 5.69 1.02 10.33
N SER A 89 5.88 2.33 10.17
CA SER A 89 6.89 2.93 9.30
C SER A 89 8.27 3.13 9.94
N ILE A 90 8.62 2.28 10.89
CA ILE A 90 9.91 2.31 11.59
C ILE A 90 11.09 2.23 10.61
N GLY A 91 12.15 3.01 10.84
CA GLY A 91 13.38 2.96 10.05
C GLY A 91 13.21 3.29 8.56
N THR A 92 12.08 3.87 8.14
CA THR A 92 11.91 4.33 6.75
C THR A 92 12.90 5.48 6.43
N PRO A 93 13.36 5.61 5.17
CA PRO A 93 14.34 6.62 4.77
C PRO A 93 13.77 8.04 4.65
N PHE A 94 12.53 8.25 5.09
CA PHE A 94 11.80 9.51 5.08
C PHE A 94 11.02 9.64 6.37
N HIS A 95 10.54 10.85 6.66
CA HIS A 95 9.79 11.09 7.88
C HIS A 95 8.45 10.33 7.84
N TRP A 96 8.07 9.71 8.95
CA TRP A 96 6.88 8.83 9.02
C TRP A 96 5.59 9.54 8.62
N ARG A 97 5.47 10.86 8.87
CA ARG A 97 4.32 11.69 8.45
C ARG A 97 4.26 11.94 6.95
N HIS A 98 5.38 11.85 6.21
CA HIS A 98 5.44 12.27 4.80
C HIS A 98 4.95 11.16 3.86
N GLN A 99 3.92 10.44 4.28
CA GLN A 99 3.30 9.36 3.54
C GLN A 99 1.86 9.18 4.01
N ILE A 100 1.02 8.63 3.13
CA ILE A 100 -0.40 8.41 3.40
C ILE A 100 -0.76 6.95 3.13
N PRO A 101 -1.54 6.29 4.03
CA PRO A 101 -2.13 5.00 3.75
C PRO A 101 -2.98 5.05 2.47
N LEU A 102 -2.70 4.15 1.54
CA LEU A 102 -3.42 4.02 0.27
C LEU A 102 -4.43 2.90 0.28
N PHE A 103 -4.04 1.72 0.73
CA PHE A 103 -4.92 0.57 0.80
C PHE A 103 -4.42 -0.43 1.83
N PHE A 104 -5.38 -1.07 2.49
CA PHE A 104 -5.12 -2.31 3.19
C PHE A 104 -5.23 -3.46 2.22
N PHE A 105 -4.34 -4.42 2.36
CA PHE A 105 -4.29 -5.62 1.56
C PHE A 105 -3.98 -6.78 2.49
N SER A 106 -5.01 -7.57 2.84
CA SER A 106 -4.91 -8.63 3.85
C SER A 106 -4.39 -8.05 5.17
N THR A 107 -3.22 -8.46 5.61
CA THR A 107 -2.52 -7.96 6.80
C THR A 107 -1.61 -6.77 6.52
N HIS A 108 -1.40 -6.36 5.26
CA HIS A 108 -0.45 -5.30 4.92
C HIS A 108 -1.14 -3.95 4.70
N VAL A 109 -0.46 -2.87 5.09
CA VAL A 109 -0.79 -1.50 4.71
C VAL A 109 0.18 -1.07 3.63
N TYR A 110 -0.35 -0.52 2.53
CA TYR A 110 0.46 0.14 1.52
C TYR A 110 0.29 1.64 1.65
N THR A 111 1.39 2.38 1.53
CA THR A 111 1.40 3.84 1.60
C THR A 111 1.99 4.45 0.32
N PHE A 112 1.66 5.73 0.12
CA PHE A 112 2.24 6.59 -0.90
C PHE A 112 3.12 7.62 -0.22
N VAL A 113 4.37 7.73 -0.63
CA VAL A 113 5.28 8.75 -0.11
C VAL A 113 4.97 10.10 -0.77
N LEU A 114 4.79 11.13 0.05
CA LEU A 114 4.27 12.43 -0.36
C LEU A 114 5.35 13.47 -0.67
N GLU A 115 6.59 13.24 -0.25
CA GLU A 115 7.64 14.27 -0.36
C GLU A 115 9.06 13.67 -0.51
N GLY A 116 10.00 14.51 -0.95
CA GLY A 116 11.43 14.24 -0.95
C GLY A 116 11.90 13.41 -2.14
N THR A 117 13.08 12.80 -2.02
CA THR A 117 13.65 11.92 -3.07
C THR A 117 12.86 10.62 -3.29
N HIS A 118 11.92 10.34 -2.39
CA HIS A 118 11.09 9.14 -2.38
C HIS A 118 9.64 9.43 -2.84
N GLU A 119 9.30 10.68 -3.19
CA GLU A 119 7.95 11.04 -3.59
C GLU A 119 7.41 10.12 -4.70
N GLY A 120 6.20 9.59 -4.47
CA GLY A 120 5.53 8.69 -5.39
C GLY A 120 5.88 7.21 -5.25
N GLU A 121 6.90 6.87 -4.45
CA GLU A 121 7.17 5.48 -4.11
C GLU A 121 6.02 4.86 -3.32
N ILE A 122 5.81 3.56 -3.54
CA ILE A 122 4.83 2.76 -2.80
C ILE A 122 5.58 1.89 -1.82
N TRP A 123 5.24 2.03 -0.55
CA TRP A 123 5.80 1.25 0.54
C TRP A 123 4.73 0.33 1.10
N ARG A 124 5.16 -0.81 1.65
CA ARG A 124 4.27 -1.74 2.34
C ARG A 124 4.83 -2.07 3.73
N TYR A 125 3.91 -2.32 4.63
CA TYR A 125 4.17 -2.68 6.02
C TYR A 125 3.22 -3.82 6.40
N LEU A 126 3.71 -4.83 7.10
CA LEU A 126 2.86 -5.84 7.71
C LEU A 126 2.22 -5.26 8.98
N GLY A 127 0.90 -5.30 9.02
CA GLY A 127 0.09 -4.86 10.15
C GLY A 127 0.17 -5.87 11.29
N GLY A 128 1.00 -5.57 12.28
CA GLY A 128 1.12 -6.33 13.52
C GLY A 128 2.16 -5.72 14.46
N PRO A 129 2.01 -5.88 15.79
CA PRO A 129 2.90 -5.26 16.78
C PRO A 129 4.32 -5.86 16.79
N ASP A 130 4.56 -6.96 16.09
CA ASP A 130 5.86 -7.64 16.00
C ASP A 130 6.42 -7.66 14.56
N ALA A 131 5.78 -6.92 13.65
CA ALA A 131 6.03 -6.97 12.22
C ALA A 131 6.89 -5.79 11.77
N TRP A 132 8.21 -6.00 11.77
CA TRP A 132 9.22 -4.98 11.45
C TRP A 132 9.76 -5.15 10.02
N ASP A 133 8.88 -5.04 9.03
CA ASP A 133 9.20 -5.32 7.62
C ASP A 133 8.96 -4.14 6.64
N PRO A 134 9.25 -2.88 7.03
CA PRO A 134 9.09 -1.73 6.14
C PRO A 134 9.88 -1.97 4.86
N VAL A 135 9.20 -1.91 3.72
CA VAL A 135 9.87 -2.17 2.45
C VAL A 135 9.17 -1.47 1.30
N ARG A 136 9.96 -0.97 0.34
CA ARG A 136 9.44 -0.43 -0.91
C ARG A 136 8.82 -1.55 -1.73
N ALA A 137 7.52 -1.46 -1.95
CA ALA A 137 6.74 -2.39 -2.77
C ALA A 137 6.86 -2.10 -4.26
N ALA A 138 6.90 -0.81 -4.64
CA ALA A 138 7.06 -0.39 -6.02
C ALA A 138 7.65 1.02 -6.10
N PRO A 139 8.40 1.36 -7.17
CA PRO A 139 8.93 2.71 -7.37
C PRO A 139 7.85 3.74 -7.76
N SER A 140 6.63 3.31 -8.11
CA SER A 140 5.49 4.19 -8.38
C SER A 140 4.17 3.41 -8.41
N LEU A 141 3.03 4.12 -8.33
CA LEU A 141 1.71 3.54 -8.60
C LEU A 141 1.63 2.85 -9.97
N THR A 142 2.29 3.44 -10.98
CA THR A 142 2.32 2.86 -12.34
C THR A 142 3.02 1.50 -12.34
N ALA A 143 4.16 1.41 -11.65
CA ALA A 143 4.91 0.17 -11.54
C ALA A 143 4.12 -0.89 -10.76
N LEU A 144 3.47 -0.49 -9.64
CA LEU A 144 2.64 -1.40 -8.86
C LEU A 144 1.50 -2.02 -9.67
N LEU A 145 0.71 -1.18 -10.36
CA LEU A 145 -0.39 -1.66 -11.21
C LEU A 145 0.12 -2.54 -12.37
N THR A 146 1.32 -2.27 -12.86
CA THR A 146 1.97 -3.10 -13.88
C THR A 146 2.31 -4.48 -13.33
N GLU A 147 2.90 -4.56 -12.13
CA GLU A 147 3.20 -5.84 -11.47
C GLU A 147 1.93 -6.64 -11.19
N TRP A 148 0.87 -6.00 -10.68
CA TRP A 148 -0.42 -6.68 -10.49
C TRP A 148 -1.02 -7.20 -11.81
N THR A 149 -0.91 -6.44 -12.89
CA THR A 149 -1.35 -6.88 -14.22
C THR A 149 -0.58 -8.11 -14.69
N LYS A 150 0.76 -8.13 -14.49
CA LYS A 150 1.59 -9.30 -14.79
C LYS A 150 1.18 -10.51 -13.92
N GLY A 151 0.94 -10.29 -12.62
CA GLY A 151 0.51 -11.32 -11.69
C GLY A 151 -0.79 -12.00 -12.13
N ILE A 152 -1.77 -11.22 -12.59
CA ILE A 152 -3.03 -11.75 -13.15
C ILE A 152 -2.76 -12.56 -14.42
N ALA A 153 -1.98 -12.01 -15.35
CA ALA A 153 -1.67 -12.69 -16.61
C ALA A 153 -0.90 -14.01 -16.42
N ALA A 154 -0.06 -14.06 -15.39
CA ALA A 154 0.71 -15.24 -14.99
C ALA A 154 -0.11 -16.28 -14.20
N GLY A 155 -1.31 -15.92 -13.74
CA GLY A 155 -2.12 -16.77 -12.86
C GLY A 155 -1.67 -16.79 -11.39
N VAL A 156 -0.67 -15.98 -11.03
CA VAL A 156 -0.22 -15.75 -9.64
C VAL A 156 -1.25 -14.94 -8.85
N VAL A 157 -2.07 -14.16 -9.56
CA VAL A 157 -3.25 -13.49 -9.01
C VAL A 157 -4.48 -14.06 -9.69
N TYR A 158 -5.42 -14.58 -8.91
CA TYR A 158 -6.64 -15.21 -9.42
C TYR A 158 -7.86 -14.72 -8.68
N TYR A 159 -9.01 -14.66 -9.36
CA TYR A 159 -10.27 -14.36 -8.68
C TYR A 159 -10.79 -15.61 -7.96
N SER A 160 -11.10 -15.49 -6.67
CA SER A 160 -11.71 -16.57 -5.90
C SER A 160 -13.23 -16.44 -5.91
N ASP A 161 -13.93 -17.46 -6.40
CA ASP A 161 -15.38 -17.54 -6.32
C ASP A 161 -15.90 -17.68 -4.88
N VAL A 162 -15.06 -18.12 -3.95
CA VAL A 162 -15.42 -18.28 -2.53
C VAL A 162 -15.37 -16.94 -1.83
N THR A 163 -14.26 -16.23 -1.93
CA THR A 163 -14.07 -14.96 -1.21
C THR A 163 -14.57 -13.76 -2.00
N ARG A 164 -14.83 -13.92 -3.30
CA ARG A 164 -15.30 -12.90 -4.24
C ARG A 164 -14.30 -11.76 -4.49
N PHE A 165 -13.01 -12.02 -4.29
CA PHE A 165 -11.93 -11.08 -4.59
C PHE A 165 -10.70 -11.77 -5.17
N LEU A 166 -9.78 -10.96 -5.70
CA LEU A 166 -8.50 -11.43 -6.24
C LEU A 166 -7.61 -11.93 -5.10
N LEU A 167 -7.07 -13.15 -5.16
CA LEU A 167 -6.09 -13.69 -4.23
C LEU A 167 -4.72 -13.79 -4.91
N VAL A 168 -3.66 -13.66 -4.11
CA VAL A 168 -2.29 -13.97 -4.54
C VAL A 168 -1.97 -15.40 -4.13
N GLY A 169 -1.33 -16.15 -5.01
CA GLY A 169 -0.95 -17.54 -4.82
C GLY A 169 -1.46 -18.44 -5.94
N ASP A 170 -1.35 -19.77 -5.73
CA ASP A 170 -1.83 -20.77 -6.69
C ASP A 170 -3.15 -21.39 -6.18
N PRO A 171 -4.26 -21.30 -6.93
CA PRO A 171 -5.54 -21.89 -6.50
C PRO A 171 -5.52 -23.43 -6.52
N THR A 172 -4.54 -24.04 -7.19
CA THR A 172 -4.47 -25.48 -7.44
C THR A 172 -3.45 -26.20 -6.58
N ALA A 173 -2.57 -25.48 -5.88
CA ALA A 173 -1.51 -26.05 -5.08
C ALA A 173 -1.21 -25.22 -3.82
N ARG A 174 -0.86 -25.92 -2.73
CA ARG A 174 -0.17 -25.30 -1.58
C ARG A 174 1.29 -25.10 -1.97
N GLU A 175 1.59 -24.00 -2.64
CA GLU A 175 2.96 -23.67 -3.03
C GLU A 175 3.68 -22.87 -1.95
N THR A 176 5.00 -23.04 -1.89
CA THR A 176 5.87 -22.18 -1.10
C THR A 176 6.17 -20.89 -1.87
N PHE A 177 6.61 -19.85 -1.16
CA PHE A 177 7.09 -18.60 -1.78
C PHE A 177 8.09 -18.88 -2.91
N ASP A 178 9.10 -19.72 -2.64
CA ASP A 178 10.16 -20.03 -3.61
C ASP A 178 9.61 -20.73 -4.87
N ASP A 179 8.61 -21.59 -4.74
CA ASP A 179 8.01 -22.28 -5.88
C ASP A 179 7.22 -21.32 -6.78
N LEU A 180 6.45 -20.41 -6.17
CA LEU A 180 5.66 -19.43 -6.91
C LEU A 180 6.57 -18.47 -7.69
N TRP A 181 7.54 -17.84 -7.02
CA TRP A 181 8.35 -16.79 -7.64
C TRP A 181 9.46 -17.32 -8.54
N ARG A 182 9.91 -18.57 -8.36
CA ARG A 182 10.81 -19.23 -9.31
C ARG A 182 10.14 -19.49 -10.67
N ARG A 183 8.82 -19.71 -10.71
CA ARG A 183 8.06 -19.88 -11.96
C ARG A 183 7.90 -18.55 -12.71
N PHE A 184 7.92 -17.42 -12.00
CA PHE A 184 7.64 -16.10 -12.55
C PHE A 184 8.72 -15.06 -12.17
N PRO A 185 9.96 -15.23 -12.67
CA PRO A 185 11.10 -14.38 -12.27
C PRO A 185 10.98 -12.91 -12.72
N ASP A 186 10.08 -12.60 -13.65
CA ASP A 186 9.86 -11.24 -14.18
C ASP A 186 8.81 -10.44 -13.39
N ILE A 187 8.28 -11.02 -12.32
CA ILE A 187 7.31 -10.40 -11.42
C ILE A 187 7.99 -10.05 -10.10
N ASP A 188 7.82 -8.80 -9.64
CA ASP A 188 8.39 -8.36 -8.36
C ASP A 188 7.51 -8.85 -7.19
N PRO A 189 7.98 -9.78 -6.34
CA PRO A 189 7.16 -10.31 -5.25
C PRO A 189 6.79 -9.24 -4.20
N PHE A 190 7.57 -8.16 -4.10
CA PHE A 190 7.32 -7.07 -3.16
C PHE A 190 6.06 -6.25 -3.50
N ALA A 191 5.52 -6.38 -4.71
CA ALA A 191 4.27 -5.71 -5.10
C ALA A 191 3.02 -6.36 -4.48
N PHE A 192 3.13 -7.54 -3.86
CA PHE A 192 2.01 -8.35 -3.38
C PHE A 192 2.02 -8.51 -1.86
N SER A 193 0.91 -8.88 -1.22
CA SER A 193 0.82 -9.02 0.25
C SER A 193 1.35 -10.36 0.79
N ASP A 194 2.31 -10.98 0.10
CA ASP A 194 2.87 -12.26 0.53
C ASP A 194 4.01 -12.05 1.54
N ASP A 195 4.15 -13.03 2.44
CA ASP A 195 5.28 -13.13 3.36
C ASP A 195 6.56 -13.36 2.55
N ILE A 196 7.46 -12.38 2.60
CA ILE A 196 8.74 -12.44 1.89
C ILE A 196 9.77 -13.11 2.79
N PRO A 197 10.57 -14.07 2.28
CA PRO A 197 11.67 -14.65 3.04
C PRO A 197 12.61 -13.57 3.58
N ALA A 198 12.96 -13.67 4.87
CA ALA A 198 13.76 -12.68 5.57
C ALA A 198 15.06 -12.26 4.84
N PRO A 199 15.83 -13.16 4.19
CA PRO A 199 17.02 -12.75 3.44
C PRO A 199 16.72 -11.78 2.29
N LEU A 200 15.66 -12.06 1.50
CA LEU A 200 15.26 -11.24 0.37
C LEU A 200 14.69 -9.90 0.84
N LEU A 201 13.88 -9.93 1.90
CA LEU A 201 13.38 -8.73 2.56
C LEU A 201 14.54 -7.83 3.02
N ARG A 202 15.54 -8.39 3.71
CA ARG A 202 16.70 -7.61 4.19
C ARG A 202 17.53 -7.04 3.05
N GLU A 203 17.68 -7.75 1.94
CA GLU A 203 18.34 -7.20 0.75
C GLU A 203 17.59 -5.97 0.20
N ARG A 204 16.28 -6.07 0.05
CA ARG A 204 15.43 -4.97 -0.43
C ARG A 204 15.43 -3.78 0.53
N GLN A 205 15.41 -4.03 1.83
CA GLN A 205 15.49 -2.99 2.86
C GLN A 205 16.78 -2.19 2.75
N ARG A 206 17.94 -2.87 2.62
CA ARG A 206 19.23 -2.20 2.37
C ARG A 206 19.22 -1.38 1.09
N ALA A 207 18.73 -1.96 0.00
CA ALA A 207 18.67 -1.29 -1.29
C ALA A 207 17.72 -0.08 -1.30
N SER A 208 16.73 -0.06 -0.41
CA SER A 208 15.76 1.03 -0.26
C SER A 208 16.16 2.04 0.82
N GLY A 209 17.31 1.87 1.48
CA GLY A 209 17.82 2.80 2.49
C GLY A 209 17.14 2.71 3.86
N VAL A 210 16.46 1.60 4.17
CA VAL A 210 15.87 1.36 5.48
C VAL A 210 16.97 1.35 6.55
N ASP A 211 16.74 2.07 7.64
CA ASP A 211 17.56 2.01 8.85
C ASP A 211 17.39 0.64 9.51
N LEU A 212 18.33 -0.25 9.21
CA LEU A 212 18.30 -1.61 9.73
C LEU A 212 18.56 -1.67 11.23
N ASP A 213 19.28 -0.70 11.80
CA ASP A 213 19.60 -0.66 13.22
C ASP A 213 18.30 -0.35 14.01
N CYS A 214 17.49 0.60 13.55
CA CYS A 214 16.14 0.82 14.10
C CYS A 214 15.26 -0.43 13.97
N VAL A 215 15.25 -1.09 12.79
CA VAL A 215 14.48 -2.33 12.59
C VAL A 215 14.95 -3.46 13.52
N ASP A 216 16.26 -3.61 13.73
CA ASP A 216 16.83 -4.64 14.60
C ASP A 216 16.56 -4.37 16.10
N ARG A 217 16.40 -3.10 16.50
CA ARG A 217 15.90 -2.73 17.84
C ARG A 217 14.42 -3.09 18.03
N GLY A 218 13.66 -3.21 16.94
CA GLY A 218 12.28 -3.68 16.94
C GLY A 218 11.36 -2.84 17.83
N PHE A 219 10.83 -3.47 18.88
CA PHE A 219 9.85 -2.87 19.79
C PHE A 219 10.30 -1.53 20.38
N GLU A 220 11.58 -1.37 20.73
CA GLU A 220 12.08 -0.10 21.27
C GLU A 220 11.97 1.05 20.25
N CYS A 221 12.32 0.80 18.98
CA CYS A 221 12.20 1.83 17.93
C CYS A 221 10.73 2.13 17.63
N TRP A 222 9.85 1.12 17.75
CA TRP A 222 8.42 1.30 17.59
C TRP A 222 7.78 2.11 18.72
N GLU A 223 8.18 1.90 19.98
CA GLU A 223 7.72 2.71 21.13
C GLU A 223 8.13 4.18 20.96
N GLU A 224 9.36 4.45 20.54
CA GLU A 224 9.82 5.83 20.23
C GLU A 224 8.93 6.48 19.16
N LEU A 225 8.59 5.74 18.10
CA LEU A 225 7.70 6.23 17.06
C LEU A 225 6.26 6.45 17.54
N LEU A 226 5.75 5.58 18.43
CA LEU A 226 4.43 5.77 19.03
C LEU A 226 4.36 7.03 19.89
N ASP A 227 5.38 7.27 20.71
CA ASP A 227 5.46 8.49 21.53
C ASP A 227 5.45 9.75 20.65
N ASP A 228 6.17 9.72 19.52
CA ASP A 228 6.18 10.79 18.54
C ASP A 228 4.80 10.98 17.87
N ILE A 229 4.11 9.88 17.51
CA ILE A 229 2.75 9.91 16.96
C ILE A 229 1.79 10.54 17.97
N ASP A 230 1.82 10.11 19.23
CA ASP A 230 0.96 10.62 20.29
C ASP A 230 1.19 12.12 20.54
N ALA A 231 2.45 12.56 20.56
CA ALA A 231 2.80 13.96 20.70
C ALA A 231 2.27 14.80 19.52
N VAL A 232 2.40 14.30 18.29
CA VAL A 232 1.87 14.96 17.09
C VAL A 232 0.36 15.01 17.12
N GLN A 233 -0.33 13.91 17.44
CA GLN A 233 -1.79 13.88 17.58
C GLN A 233 -2.28 14.90 18.59
N ALA A 234 -1.63 14.99 19.76
CA ALA A 234 -1.95 16.00 20.77
C ALA A 234 -1.74 17.43 20.25
N SER A 235 -0.66 17.68 19.51
CA SER A 235 -0.37 19.00 18.91
C SER A 235 -1.41 19.43 17.86
N LEU A 236 -2.00 18.45 17.16
CA LEU A 236 -3.04 18.65 16.14
C LEU A 236 -4.45 18.72 16.74
N GLY A 237 -4.61 18.44 18.03
CA GLY A 237 -5.90 18.42 18.74
C GLY A 237 -6.78 17.23 18.38
N LEU A 238 -6.17 16.06 18.16
CA LEU A 238 -6.83 14.79 17.79
C LEU A 238 -7.00 13.82 18.97
#